data_AF-A0A2G9UWB3-F1
#
_entry.id   AF-A0A2G9UWB3-F1
#
_cell.length_a   1.000
_cell.length_b   1.000
_cell.length_c   1.000
_cell.angle_alpha   90.00
_cell.angle_beta   90.00
_cell.angle_gamma   90.00
#
_symmetry.space_group_name_H-M   'P 1'
#
loop_
_entity.id
_entity.type
_entity.pdbx_description
1 polymer ?
#
loop_
_entity_poly.entity_id
_entity_poly.type
_entity_poly.pdbx_seq_one_letter_code
_entity_poly.pdbx_strand_id
1 'polypeptide(L)'
;MVPEGSSMRFAIEDVIAETLNRFEYWMNMHEIKGQDEVLKVYYEFWLHSREEVTIEQLAEKGIIRGLDKCGYLQIFSVGDNGNTFDMMKGLIRHKIR
;
A
#
# COMPACT_ATOMS: atom_id res chain seq x y z
N MET A 1 17.42 -0.61 -2.58
CA MET A 1 17.16 -0.35 -4.01
C MET A 1 18.44 -0.53 -4.77
N VAL A 2 18.40 -1.25 -5.89
CA VAL A 2 19.54 -1.33 -6.80
C VAL A 2 19.66 0.01 -7.52
N PRO A 3 20.85 0.63 -7.57
CA PRO A 3 21.05 1.89 -8.29
C PRO A 3 20.73 1.72 -9.78
N GLU A 4 20.14 2.75 -10.38
CA GLU A 4 20.00 2.82 -11.83
C GLU A 4 21.37 2.68 -12.52
N GLY A 5 21.46 1.81 -13.53
CA GLY A 5 22.70 1.52 -14.26
C GLY A 5 23.52 0.33 -13.73
N SER A 6 23.05 -0.34 -12.68
CA SER A 6 23.69 -1.56 -12.16
C SER A 6 23.59 -2.74 -13.14
N SER A 7 24.71 -3.39 -13.43
CA SER A 7 24.77 -4.67 -14.16
C SER A 7 24.46 -5.89 -13.30
N MET A 8 24.16 -5.69 -12.01
CA MET A 8 23.84 -6.75 -11.06
C MET A 8 22.56 -7.46 -11.49
N ARG A 9 22.67 -8.76 -11.72
CA ARG A 9 21.52 -9.65 -11.94
C ARG A 9 21.34 -10.49 -10.68
N PHE A 10 20.15 -10.46 -10.11
CA PHE A 10 19.78 -11.38 -9.05
C PHE A 10 19.43 -12.73 -9.64
N ALA A 11 19.84 -13.81 -8.97
CA ALA A 11 19.29 -15.11 -9.26
C ALA A 11 17.81 -15.13 -8.83
N ILE A 12 16.99 -15.91 -9.52
CA ILE A 12 15.55 -15.98 -9.22
C ILE A 12 15.35 -16.51 -7.79
N GLU A 13 16.18 -17.47 -7.41
CA GLU A 13 16.21 -18.12 -6.10
C GLU A 13 16.46 -17.10 -4.99
N ASP A 14 17.40 -16.17 -5.19
CA ASP A 14 17.72 -15.11 -4.21
C ASP A 14 16.55 -14.17 -4.00
N VAL A 15 15.87 -13.78 -5.08
CA VAL A 15 14.68 -12.91 -5.01
C VAL A 15 13.53 -13.61 -4.29
N ILE A 16 13.28 -14.88 -4.61
CA ILE A 16 12.24 -15.67 -3.95
C ILE A 16 12.56 -15.82 -2.46
N ALA A 17 13.79 -16.20 -2.12
CA ALA A 17 14.23 -16.39 -0.74
C ALA A 17 14.08 -15.10 0.07
N GLU A 18 14.59 -13.98 -0.42
CA GLU A 18 14.48 -12.69 0.29
C GLU A 18 13.02 -12.24 0.41
N THR A 19 12.19 -12.47 -0.61
CA THR A 19 10.76 -12.13 -0.57
C THR A 19 10.04 -12.92 0.51
N LEU A 20 10.26 -14.24 0.58
CA LEU A 20 9.62 -15.11 1.57
C LEU A 20 10.11 -14.82 3.00
N ASN A 21 11.42 -14.63 3.17
CA ASN A 21 12.00 -14.26 4.46
C ASN A 21 11.43 -12.92 4.95
N ARG A 22 11.30 -11.94 4.05
CA ARG A 22 10.72 -10.64 4.38
C ARG A 22 9.24 -10.77 4.73
N PHE A 23 8.49 -11.60 4.02
CA PHE A 23 7.09 -11.88 4.32
C PHE A 23 6.94 -12.50 5.71
N GLU A 24 7.73 -13.53 6.04
CA GLU A 24 7.72 -14.15 7.37
C GLU A 24 8.08 -13.15 8.48
N TYR A 25 9.07 -12.29 8.25
CA TYR A 25 9.42 -11.21 9.17
C TYR A 25 8.23 -10.29 9.49
N TRP A 26 7.46 -9.90 8.47
CA TRP A 26 6.27 -9.05 8.67
C TRP A 26 5.15 -9.77 9.41
N MET A 27 4.92 -11.04 9.09
CA MET A 27 3.95 -11.88 9.80
C MET A 27 4.31 -12.01 11.29
N ASN A 28 5.57 -12.32 11.58
CA ASN A 28 6.06 -12.42 12.96
C ASN A 28 5.96 -11.09 13.70
N MET A 29 6.26 -9.96 13.04
CA MET A 29 6.10 -8.63 13.63
C MET A 29 4.64 -8.35 13.99
N HIS A 30 3.72 -8.67 13.07
CA HIS A 30 2.29 -8.52 13.29
C HIS A 30 1.81 -9.37 14.48
N GLU A 31 2.22 -10.63 14.55
CA GLU A 31 1.81 -11.55 15.64
C GLU A 31 2.36 -11.14 17.01
N ILE A 32 3.63 -10.71 17.07
CA ILE A 32 4.29 -10.39 18.35
C ILE A 32 3.96 -8.98 18.84
N LYS A 33 3.91 -8.00 17.94
CA LYS A 33 3.80 -6.58 18.29
C LYS A 33 2.48 -5.93 17.90
N GLY A 34 1.67 -6.61 17.09
CA GLY A 34 0.41 -6.09 16.59
C GLY A 34 0.54 -5.22 15.34
N GLN A 35 -0.62 -4.84 14.81
CA GLN A 35 -0.77 -4.11 13.56
C GLN A 35 -0.14 -2.70 13.56
N ASP A 36 -0.16 -2.00 14.70
CA ASP A 36 0.33 -0.62 14.78
C ASP A 36 1.83 -0.51 14.48
N GLU A 37 2.63 -1.49 14.93
CA GLU A 37 4.07 -1.51 14.63
C GLU A 37 4.35 -1.83 13.16
N VAL A 38 3.52 -2.68 12.53
CA VAL A 38 3.60 -2.91 11.08
C VAL A 38 3.25 -1.64 10.31
N LEU A 39 2.16 -0.96 10.69
CA LEU A 39 1.73 0.29 10.06
C LEU A 39 2.78 1.38 10.19
N LYS A 40 3.45 1.48 11.35
CA LYS A 40 4.51 2.46 11.56
C LYS A 40 5.62 2.32 10.53
N VAL A 41 6.18 1.12 10.35
CA VAL A 41 7.24 0.89 9.37
C VAL A 41 6.70 1.02 7.95
N TYR A 42 5.47 0.57 7.69
CA TYR A 42 4.81 0.76 6.41
C TYR A 42 4.73 2.25 6.02
N TYR A 43 4.40 3.13 6.96
CA TYR A 43 4.36 4.58 6.72
C TYR A 43 5.74 5.22 6.48
N GLU A 44 6.85 4.59 6.91
CA GLU A 44 8.21 5.08 6.57
C GLU A 44 8.51 4.97 5.06
N PHE A 45 7.89 4.00 4.38
CA PHE A 45 8.04 3.76 2.94
C PHE A 45 6.80 4.17 2.14
N TRP A 46 5.87 4.89 2.77
CA TRP A 46 4.60 5.26 2.14
C TRP A 46 4.76 6.28 1.02
N LEU A 47 4.43 5.85 -0.20
CA LEU A 47 4.57 6.66 -1.41
C LEU A 47 3.41 7.64 -1.63
N HIS A 48 2.28 7.47 -0.91
CA HIS A 48 1.02 8.17 -1.20
C HIS A 48 0.75 9.36 -0.26
N SER A 49 1.80 10.00 0.24
CA SER A 49 1.67 11.11 1.18
C SER A 49 0.97 12.30 0.50
N ARG A 50 -0.31 12.51 0.82
CA ARG A 50 -1.17 13.59 0.27
C ARG A 50 -1.37 13.53 -1.24
N GLU A 51 -1.31 12.33 -1.80
CA GLU A 51 -1.63 12.14 -3.20
C GLU A 51 -3.11 12.46 -3.47
N GLU A 52 -3.34 13.29 -4.48
CA GLU A 52 -4.69 13.60 -4.97
C GLU A 52 -5.11 12.52 -5.95
N VAL A 53 -6.23 11.87 -5.65
CA VAL A 53 -6.76 10.74 -6.43
C VAL A 53 -8.13 11.08 -6.97
N THR A 54 -8.45 10.50 -8.12
CA THR A 54 -9.77 10.69 -8.75
C THR A 54 -10.70 9.55 -8.36
N ILE A 55 -11.88 9.88 -7.86
CA ILE A 55 -12.96 8.94 -7.59
C ILE A 55 -13.83 8.87 -8.84
N GLU A 56 -13.68 7.79 -9.61
CA GLU A 56 -14.22 7.67 -10.97
C GLU A 56 -15.74 7.92 -11.03
N GLN A 57 -16.48 7.40 -10.06
CA GLN A 57 -17.94 7.42 -10.07
C GLN A 57 -18.55 8.75 -9.62
N LEU A 58 -17.82 9.52 -8.82
CA LEU A 58 -18.25 10.84 -8.37
C LEU A 58 -17.66 11.97 -9.23
N ALA A 59 -16.70 11.64 -10.11
CA ALA A 59 -15.85 12.62 -10.79
C ALA A 59 -15.22 13.63 -9.81
N GLU A 60 -15.00 13.20 -8.56
CA GLU A 60 -14.48 14.02 -7.48
C GLU A 60 -13.01 13.71 -7.20
N LYS A 61 -12.32 14.68 -6.62
CA LYS A 61 -10.95 14.54 -6.15
C LYS A 61 -10.93 14.27 -4.65
N GLY A 62 -10.15 13.28 -4.24
CA GLY A 62 -9.91 12.94 -2.85
C GLY A 62 -8.43 13.04 -2.52
N ILE A 63 -8.11 13.30 -1.25
CA ILE A 63 -6.73 13.25 -0.75
C ILE A 63 -6.57 12.02 0.14
N ILE A 64 -5.58 11.19 -0.16
CA ILE A 64 -5.23 10.04 0.68
C ILE A 64 -4.64 10.54 2.02
N ARG A 65 -5.23 10.09 3.13
CA ARG A 65 -4.76 10.41 4.50
C ARG A 65 -3.98 9.27 5.15
N GLY A 66 -4.20 8.06 4.70
CA GLY A 66 -3.57 6.86 5.25
C GLY A 66 -4.49 5.67 5.09
N LEU A 67 -4.34 4.72 6.00
CA LEU A 67 -5.12 3.49 6.12
C LEU A 67 -5.97 3.53 7.40
N ASP A 68 -7.18 2.96 7.33
CA ASP A 68 -8.00 2.69 8.49
C ASP A 68 -7.55 1.41 9.24
N LYS A 69 -8.24 1.10 10.33
CA LYS A 69 -7.96 -0.09 11.16
C LYS A 69 -8.07 -1.42 10.42
N CYS A 70 -8.78 -1.47 9.30
CA CYS A 70 -8.95 -2.66 8.48
C CYS A 70 -7.98 -2.69 7.29
N GLY A 71 -7.12 -1.67 7.13
CA GLY A 71 -6.18 -1.55 6.03
C GLY A 71 -6.76 -0.93 4.76
N TYR A 72 -7.95 -0.32 4.81
CA TYR A 72 -8.52 0.41 3.67
C TYR A 72 -8.02 1.85 3.63
N LEU A 73 -7.90 2.41 2.42
CA LEU A 73 -7.52 3.81 2.25
C LEU A 73 -8.56 4.75 2.86
N GLN A 74 -8.09 5.64 3.73
CA GLN A 74 -8.88 6.72 4.29
C GLN A 74 -8.71 7.98 3.43
N ILE A 75 -9.81 8.50 2.89
CA ILE A 75 -9.84 9.63 1.96
C ILE A 75 -10.82 10.69 2.44
N PHE A 76 -10.47 11.96 2.26
CA PHE A 76 -11.34 13.10 2.59
C PHE A 76 -12.41 13.31 1.51
N SER A 77 -13.34 12.36 1.31
CA SER A 77 -14.69 12.60 0.73
C SER A 77 -15.52 11.34 0.45
N VAL A 78 -15.02 10.10 0.60
CA VAL A 78 -15.80 8.90 0.25
C VAL A 78 -15.86 7.96 1.43
N GLY A 79 -17.08 7.52 1.74
CA GLY A 79 -17.36 6.56 2.80
C GLY A 79 -16.62 5.22 2.66
N ASP A 80 -16.77 4.43 3.69
CA ASP A 80 -16.23 3.10 3.96
C ASP A 80 -16.91 1.97 3.16
N ASN A 81 -17.44 2.28 1.98
CA ASN A 81 -18.37 1.43 1.25
C ASN A 81 -17.70 0.37 0.31
N GLY A 82 -16.44 -0.01 0.55
CA GLY A 82 -15.79 -1.12 -0.18
C GLY A 82 -15.15 -0.71 -1.51
N ASN A 83 -14.43 0.41 -1.52
CA ASN A 83 -13.70 0.94 -2.68
C ASN A 83 -12.45 0.11 -3.03
N THR A 84 -12.10 0.06 -4.31
CA THR A 84 -10.84 -0.50 -4.85
C THR A 84 -9.98 0.64 -5.40
N PHE A 85 -8.70 0.69 -5.03
CA PHE A 85 -7.73 1.66 -5.53
C PHE A 85 -6.79 1.03 -6.55
N ASP A 86 -6.71 1.64 -7.73
CA ASP A 86 -5.67 1.39 -8.72
C ASP A 86 -4.51 2.36 -8.48
N MET A 87 -3.49 1.85 -7.78
CA MET A 87 -2.30 2.61 -7.37
C MET A 87 -1.50 3.14 -8.56
N MET A 88 -1.55 2.48 -9.72
CA MET A 88 -0.77 2.90 -10.90
C MET A 88 -1.40 4.10 -11.61
N LYS A 89 -2.70 4.30 -11.40
CA LYS A 89 -3.49 5.33 -12.08
C LYS A 89 -3.98 6.43 -11.15
N GLY A 90 -3.74 6.30 -9.84
CA GLY A 90 -4.33 7.21 -8.85
C GLY A 90 -5.86 7.19 -8.89
N LEU A 91 -6.47 6.04 -9.19
CA LEU A 91 -7.91 5.92 -9.49
C LEU A 91 -8.63 5.05 -8.46
N ILE A 92 -9.77 5.54 -7.95
CA ILE A 92 -10.62 4.80 -7.03
C ILE A 92 -11.93 4.40 -7.68
N ARG A 93 -12.27 3.12 -7.58
CA ARG A 93 -13.52 2.53 -8.05
C ARG A 93 -14.35 2.00 -6.90
N HIS A 94 -15.61 2.42 -6.84
CA HIS A 94 -16.56 1.81 -5.92
C HIS A 94 -16.89 0.39 -6.38
N LYS A 95 -17.05 -0.54 -5.44
CA LYS A 95 -17.61 -1.85 -5.77
C LYS A 95 -19.11 -1.69 -6.03
N ILE A 96 -19.52 -1.82 -7.29
CA ILE A 96 -20.93 -1.86 -7.67
C ILE A 96 -21.52 -3.16 -7.08
N ARG A 97 -22.64 -3.04 -6.36
CA ARG A 97 -23.39 -4.17 -5.82
C ARG A 97 -24.30 -4.78 -6.87
#